data_AF-T1AY86-F1
#
_entry.id   AF-T1AY86-F1
#
_cell.length_a   1.000
_cell.length_b   1.000
_cell.length_c   1.000
_cell.angle_alpha   90.00
_cell.angle_beta   90.00
_cell.angle_gamma   90.00
#
_symmetry.space_group_name_H-M   'P 1'
#
loop_
_entity.id
_entity.type
_entity.pdbx_description
1 polymer ?
#
loop_
_entity_poly.entity_id
_entity_poly.type
_entity_poly.pdbx_seq_one_letter_code
_entity_poly.pdbx_strand_id
1 'polypeptide(L)'
;MIAASDCTLLVSDVELALVQAEIPRARLRLVGNIHQVQEPITPFSDRADLLFIGGFQHPPNRDAVQWFTREVLPLLHPRLPRLRLHVIGNVDAQARDALRDAHVVLQWARR
;
A
#
# COMPACT_ATOMS: atom_id res chain seq x y z
N MET A 1 -8.48 23.22 -9.56
CA MET A 1 -8.91 21.92 -10.12
C MET A 1 -10.34 21.61 -9.69
N ILE A 2 -10.61 21.35 -8.40
CA ILE A 2 -11.95 20.98 -7.89
C ILE A 2 -13.04 22.03 -8.21
N ALA A 3 -12.83 23.31 -7.86
CA ALA A 3 -13.81 24.37 -8.10
C ALA A 3 -14.01 24.74 -9.58
N ALA A 4 -13.12 24.26 -10.46
CA ALA A 4 -13.18 24.52 -11.90
C ALA A 4 -13.79 23.33 -12.67
N SER A 5 -14.27 22.30 -11.97
CA SER A 5 -14.89 21.11 -12.56
C SER A 5 -16.39 21.09 -12.33
N ASP A 6 -17.16 20.56 -13.29
CA ASP A 6 -18.62 20.39 -13.15
C ASP A 6 -19.00 19.44 -12.00
N CYS A 7 -18.12 18.48 -11.71
CA CYS A 7 -18.25 17.53 -10.62
C CYS A 7 -16.86 16.97 -10.27
N THR A 8 -16.60 16.75 -8.99
CA THR A 8 -15.43 16.00 -8.53
C THR A 8 -15.88 14.67 -7.92
N LEU A 9 -15.29 13.58 -8.38
CA LEU A 9 -15.52 12.24 -7.83
C LEU A 9 -14.48 11.97 -6.74
N LEU A 10 -14.94 11.53 -5.58
CA LEU A 10 -14.12 11.19 -4.42
C LEU A 10 -14.29 9.72 -4.09
N VAL A 11 -13.28 9.11 -3.46
CA VAL A 11 -13.27 7.66 -3.21
C VAL A 11 -13.53 7.28 -1.75
N SER A 12 -13.52 8.27 -0.84
CA SER A 12 -13.82 8.06 0.58
C SER A 12 -14.75 9.15 1.16
N ASP A 13 -15.52 8.76 2.18
CA ASP A 13 -16.38 9.66 2.96
C ASP A 13 -15.55 10.69 3.76
N VAL A 14 -14.36 10.31 4.21
CA VAL A 14 -13.40 11.20 4.85
C VAL A 14 -12.98 12.34 3.91
N GLU A 15 -12.58 12.02 2.68
CA GLU A 15 -12.25 13.05 1.67
C GLU A 15 -13.45 13.92 1.34
N LEU A 16 -14.65 13.33 1.25
CA LEU A 16 -15.88 14.08 1.01
C LEU A 16 -16.12 15.12 2.09
N ALA A 17 -16.01 14.74 3.36
CA ALA A 17 -16.18 15.65 4.48
C ALA A 17 -15.14 16.78 4.46
N LEU A 18 -13.87 16.45 4.20
CA LEU A 18 -12.78 17.43 4.13
C LEU A 18 -12.98 18.43 2.98
N VAL A 19 -13.24 17.95 1.77
CA VAL A 19 -13.42 18.81 0.60
C VAL A 19 -14.70 19.63 0.70
N GLN A 20 -15.78 19.09 1.27
CA GLN A 20 -17.02 19.82 1.47
C GLN A 20 -16.87 20.96 2.49
N ALA A 21 -16.04 20.78 3.51
CA ALA A 21 -15.73 21.84 4.47
C ALA A 21 -14.89 22.96 3.83
N GLU A 22 -13.89 22.60 3.02
CA GLU A 22 -12.98 23.55 2.35
C GLU A 22 -13.62 24.27 1.16
N ILE A 23 -14.47 23.57 0.38
CA ILE A 23 -15.09 24.11 -0.83
C ILE A 23 -16.60 23.81 -0.81
N PRO A 24 -17.41 24.51 0.00
CA PRO A 24 -18.82 24.18 0.21
C PRO A 24 -19.70 24.20 -1.05
N ARG A 25 -19.28 24.96 -2.07
CA ARG A 25 -19.97 25.06 -3.36
C ARG A 25 -19.56 24.02 -4.39
N ALA A 26 -18.54 23.20 -4.10
CA ALA A 26 -18.11 22.16 -5.02
C ALA A 26 -19.21 21.10 -5.17
N ARG A 27 -19.42 20.64 -6.40
CA ARG A 27 -20.33 19.52 -6.66
C ARG A 27 -19.55 18.22 -6.51
N LEU A 28 -19.75 17.57 -5.37
CA LEU A 28 -19.03 16.36 -4.99
C LEU A 28 -19.91 15.11 -5.17
N ARG A 29 -19.28 13.98 -5.53
CA ARG A 29 -19.93 12.66 -5.59
C ARG A 29 -18.97 11.61 -5.05
N LEU A 30 -19.47 10.73 -4.19
CA LEU A 30 -18.72 9.59 -3.71
C LEU A 30 -18.87 8.42 -4.69
N VAL A 31 -17.76 7.97 -5.25
CA VAL A 31 -17.65 6.77 -6.07
C VAL A 31 -16.42 6.01 -5.61
N GLY A 32 -16.64 5.01 -4.76
CA GLY A 32 -15.57 4.15 -4.28
C GLY A 32 -15.01 3.26 -5.41
N ASN A 33 -13.85 2.66 -5.15
CA ASN A 33 -13.28 1.70 -6.09
C ASN A 33 -14.17 0.44 -6.17
N ILE A 34 -14.65 0.12 -7.37
CA ILE A 34 -15.43 -1.08 -7.63
C ILE A 34 -14.47 -2.20 -8.04
N HIS A 35 -14.43 -3.25 -7.23
CA HIS A 35 -13.63 -4.45 -7.52
C HIS A 35 -14.54 -5.68 -7.52
N GLN A 36 -14.35 -6.55 -8.51
CA GLN A 36 -14.92 -7.89 -8.44
C GLN A 36 -14.15 -8.68 -7.39
N VAL A 37 -14.85 -9.21 -6.40
CA VAL A 37 -14.26 -10.12 -5.41
C VAL A 37 -13.90 -11.41 -6.13
N GLN A 38 -12.61 -11.74 -6.13
CA GLN A 38 -12.11 -13.01 -6.63
C GLN A 38 -12.10 -14.00 -5.47
N GLU A 39 -12.58 -15.23 -5.70
CA GLU A 39 -12.47 -16.27 -4.70
C GLU A 39 -10.99 -16.65 -4.50
N PRO A 40 -10.55 -16.86 -3.25
CA PRO A 40 -9.16 -17.22 -3.01
C PRO A 40 -8.86 -18.61 -3.57
N ILE A 41 -7.85 -18.70 -4.44
CA ILE A 41 -7.44 -19.95 -5.09
C ILE A 41 -6.66 -20.86 -4.10
N THR A 42 -6.00 -20.26 -3.11
CA THR A 42 -5.17 -20.98 -2.11
C THR A 42 -5.79 -20.86 -0.71
N PRO A 43 -6.04 -21.98 0.00
CA PRO A 43 -6.51 -21.97 1.39
C PRO A 43 -5.57 -21.19 2.32
N PHE A 44 -6.09 -20.61 3.41
CA PHE A 44 -5.27 -19.83 4.34
C PHE A 44 -4.15 -20.66 4.98
N SER A 45 -4.42 -21.93 5.32
CA SER A 45 -3.44 -22.86 5.90
C SER A 45 -2.19 -23.06 5.04
N ASP A 46 -2.32 -22.85 3.74
CA ASP A 46 -1.29 -23.14 2.75
C ASP A 46 -0.53 -21.87 2.34
N ARG A 47 -0.88 -20.71 2.93
CA ARG A 47 -0.21 -19.43 2.70
C ARG A 47 0.91 -19.24 3.73
N ALA A 48 1.95 -18.55 3.31
CA ALA A 48 3.06 -18.17 4.16
C ALA A 48 3.51 -16.74 3.82
N ASP A 49 4.39 -16.20 4.65
CA ASP A 49 5.05 -14.92 4.45
C ASP A 49 4.13 -13.69 4.44
N LEU A 50 4.75 -12.53 4.32
CA LEU A 50 4.10 -11.23 4.16
C LEU A 50 4.37 -10.69 2.76
N LEU A 51 3.44 -9.88 2.25
CA LEU A 51 3.55 -9.24 0.94
C LEU A 51 3.31 -7.73 1.06
N PHE A 52 4.23 -6.94 0.51
CA PHE A 52 4.10 -5.51 0.32
C PHE A 52 4.17 -5.20 -1.18
N ILE A 53 3.13 -4.57 -1.73
CA ILE A 53 3.09 -4.14 -3.13
C ILE A 53 3.02 -2.61 -3.16
N GLY A 54 3.98 -1.96 -3.84
CA GLY A 54 3.98 -0.50 -3.93
C GLY A 54 4.96 0.07 -4.95
N GLY A 55 4.63 1.25 -5.49
CA GLY A 55 5.56 2.04 -6.30
C GLY A 55 6.44 2.93 -5.42
N PHE A 56 7.76 2.77 -5.49
CA PHE A 56 8.69 3.46 -4.58
C PHE A 56 9.03 4.90 -4.98
N GLN A 57 8.53 5.34 -6.14
CA GLN A 57 8.50 6.75 -6.51
C GLN A 57 7.53 7.55 -5.63
N HIS A 58 6.54 6.89 -5.00
CA HIS A 58 5.63 7.49 -4.05
C HIS A 58 6.25 7.43 -2.64
N PRO A 59 6.62 8.56 -2.00
CA PRO A 59 7.38 8.54 -0.76
C PRO A 59 6.73 7.73 0.38
N PRO A 60 5.40 7.85 0.63
CA PRO A 60 4.70 6.99 1.57
C PRO A 60 4.95 5.48 1.46
N ASN A 61 5.09 4.91 0.26
CA ASN A 61 5.36 3.47 0.11
C ASN A 61 6.76 3.12 0.62
N ARG A 62 7.75 3.95 0.28
CA ARG A 62 9.14 3.77 0.73
C ARG A 62 9.23 3.91 2.25
N ASP A 63 8.60 4.94 2.79
CA ASP A 63 8.64 5.22 4.23
C ASP A 63 7.96 4.09 5.02
N ALA A 64 6.81 3.63 4.54
CA ALA A 64 6.05 2.54 5.17
C ALA A 64 6.84 1.23 5.23
N VAL A 65 7.41 0.77 4.11
CA VAL A 65 8.13 -0.53 4.10
C VAL A 65 9.45 -0.47 4.87
N GLN A 66 10.13 0.67 4.86
CA GLN A 66 11.33 0.86 5.66
C GLN A 66 11.02 0.88 7.15
N TRP A 67 9.98 1.60 7.56
CA TRP A 67 9.52 1.60 8.95
C TRP A 67 9.09 0.20 9.39
N PHE A 68 8.28 -0.49 8.58
CA PHE A 68 7.83 -1.85 8.91
C PHE A 68 9.00 -2.82 9.08
N THR A 69 9.99 -2.77 8.18
CA THR A 69 11.17 -3.64 8.24
C THR A 69 12.02 -3.38 9.48
N ARG A 70 12.13 -2.12 9.93
CA ARG A 70 12.93 -1.76 11.11
C ARG A 70 12.21 -1.99 12.44
N GLU A 71 10.93 -1.63 12.51
CA GLU A 71 10.22 -1.52 13.79
C GLU A 71 9.29 -2.71 14.06
N VAL A 72 8.74 -3.33 13.01
CA VAL A 72 7.68 -4.34 13.16
C VAL A 72 8.18 -5.74 12.85
N LEU A 73 8.87 -5.93 11.73
CA LEU A 73 9.35 -7.24 11.28
C LEU A 73 10.22 -7.95 12.35
N PRO A 74 11.15 -7.29 13.07
CA PRO A 74 11.93 -7.91 14.13
C PRO A 74 11.10 -8.44 15.30
N LEU A 75 9.94 -7.82 15.58
CA LEU A 75 9.04 -8.24 16.65
C LEU A 75 8.28 -9.54 16.31
N LEU A 76 8.16 -9.87 15.02
CA LEU A 76 7.49 -11.08 14.55
C LEU A 76 8.42 -12.31 14.57
N HIS A 77 9.73 -12.11 14.36
CA HIS A 77 10.69 -13.21 14.24
C HIS A 77 10.80 -14.16 15.43
N PRO A 78 10.69 -13.73 16.71
CA PRO A 78 10.71 -14.66 17.83
C PRO A 78 9.59 -15.71 17.78
N ARG A 79 8.46 -15.38 17.14
CA ARG A 79 7.31 -16.28 16.98
C ARG A 79 7.30 -16.97 15.62
N LEU A 80 7.81 -16.30 14.59
CA LEU A 80 7.80 -16.75 13.20
C LEU A 80 9.21 -16.62 12.59
N PRO A 81 10.16 -17.48 12.97
CA PRO A 81 11.57 -17.33 12.60
C PRO A 81 11.82 -17.51 11.09
N ARG A 82 10.90 -18.18 10.39
CA ARG A 82 10.97 -18.40 8.94
C ARG A 82 10.19 -17.36 8.13
N LEU A 83 9.54 -16.40 8.78
CA LEU A 83 8.73 -15.39 8.10
C LEU A 83 9.60 -14.55 7.17
N ARG A 84 9.15 -14.37 5.93
CA ARG A 84 9.75 -13.47 4.97
C ARG A 84 8.78 -12.36 4.60
N LEU A 85 9.31 -11.19 4.27
CA LEU A 85 8.58 -10.09 3.66
C LEU A 85 8.95 -10.01 2.18
N HIS A 86 7.99 -10.30 1.31
CA HIS A 86 8.13 -10.09 -0.13
C HIS A 86 7.74 -8.66 -0.47
N VAL A 87 8.64 -7.93 -1.12
CA VAL A 87 8.44 -6.54 -1.54
C VAL A 87 8.41 -6.49 -3.06
N ILE A 88 7.24 -6.21 -3.62
CA ILE A 88 7.00 -6.18 -5.07
C ILE A 88 6.80 -4.73 -5.52
N GLY A 89 7.58 -4.31 -6.52
CA GLY A 89 7.42 -3.01 -7.15
C GLY A 89 8.71 -2.48 -7.75
N ASN A 90 8.66 -1.29 -8.34
CA ASN A 90 9.86 -0.62 -8.85
C ASN A 90 10.66 0.00 -7.70
N VAL A 91 11.36 -0.84 -6.93
CA VAL A 91 12.19 -0.41 -5.79
C VAL A 91 13.40 0.38 -6.30
N ASP A 92 13.51 1.65 -5.91
CA ASP A 92 14.66 2.52 -6.22
C ASP A 92 15.92 2.13 -5.42
N ALA A 93 17.08 2.68 -5.79
CA ALA A 93 18.35 2.30 -5.18
C ALA A 93 18.39 2.58 -3.66
N GLN A 94 17.85 3.73 -3.23
CA GLN A 94 17.81 4.12 -1.83
C GLN A 94 16.98 3.14 -0.99
N ALA A 95 15.79 2.77 -1.49
CA ALA A 95 14.92 1.82 -0.84
C ALA A 95 15.54 0.41 -0.81
N ARG A 96 16.25 0.00 -1.86
CA ARG A 96 16.96 -1.29 -1.88
C ARG A 96 17.98 -1.39 -0.76
N ASP A 97 18.81 -0.36 -0.58
CA ASP A 97 19.85 -0.38 0.44
C ASP A 97 19.25 -0.38 1.86
N ALA A 98 18.18 0.39 2.07
CA ALA A 98 17.46 0.40 3.35
C ALA A 98 16.71 -0.91 3.66
N LEU A 99 16.44 -1.74 2.66
CA LEU A 99 15.72 -3.01 2.77
C LEU A 99 16.65 -4.24 2.69
N ARG A 100 17.97 -4.05 2.85
CA ARG A 100 18.93 -5.17 2.93
C ARG A 100 18.78 -5.90 4.26
N ASP A 101 17.89 -6.89 4.26
CA ASP A 101 17.65 -7.78 5.39
C ASP A 101 17.48 -9.23 4.87
N ALA A 102 17.96 -10.22 5.62
CA ALA A 102 17.88 -11.63 5.23
C ALA A 102 16.44 -12.15 5.11
N HIS A 103 15.50 -11.52 5.81
CA HIS A 103 14.08 -11.84 5.79
C HIS A 103 13.30 -11.04 4.75
N VAL A 104 13.93 -10.09 4.04
CA VAL A 104 13.30 -9.30 2.98
C VAL A 104 13.66 -9.83 1.61
N VAL A 105 12.65 -10.06 0.77
CA VAL A 105 12.79 -10.54 -0.60
C VAL A 105 12.29 -9.46 -1.55
N LEU A 106 13.21 -8.84 -2.27
CA LEU A 106 12.87 -7.86 -3.29
C LEU A 106 12.54 -8.58 -4.61
N GLN A 107 11.35 -8.31 -5.15
CA GLN A 107 10.88 -8.91 -6.39
C GLN A 107 10.44 -7.83 -7.37
N TRP A 108 10.78 -8.03 -8.64
CA TRP A 108 10.28 -7.20 -9.73
C TRP A 108 8.95 -7.77 -10.22
N ALA A 109 7.91 -6.94 -10.33
CA ALA A 109 6.69 -7.32 -11.04
C ALA A 109 7.04 -7.42 -12.53
N ARG A 110 7.34 -8.63 -13.02
CA ARG A 110 7.41 -8.85 -14.48
C ARG A 110 6.01 -8.63 -15.04
N ARG A 111 5.91 -7.81 -16.09
CA ARG A 111 4.71 -7.69 -16.90
C ARG A 111 4.44 -8.99 -17.65
#